data_AF-A0A7J3WUJ9-F1
#
_entry.id   AF-A0A7J3WUJ9-F1
#
_cell.length_a   1.000
_cell.length_b   1.000
_cell.length_c   1.000
_cell.angle_alpha   90.00
_cell.angle_beta   90.00
_cell.angle_gamma   90.00
#
_symmetry.space_group_name_H-M   'P 1'
#
loop_
_entity.id
_entity.type
_entity.pdbx_description
1 polymer ?
#
loop_
_entity_poly.entity_id
_entity_poly.type
_entity_poly.pdbx_seq_one_letter_code
_entity_poly.pdbx_strand_id
1 'polypeptide(L)'
;MRQDEMTPVVRTIAALIFPFIIIFSFYVIMHGHLTPGGGFQGGAIGASAMVMLIVAYGARNVKKKAKEESLSIFESIGGLVFVIVGIIGFVAASSFLYNFLVGEPLFGTIPPFGSNPGILNSG
;
A
#
# COMPACT_ATOMS: atom_id res chain seq x y z
N MET A 1 -31.07 -10.64 -15.39
CA MET A 1 -30.12 -9.68 -14.78
C MET A 1 -29.97 -10.07 -13.31
N ARG A 2 -28.75 -10.24 -12.80
CA ARG A 2 -28.56 -10.39 -11.34
C ARG A 2 -28.92 -9.05 -10.71
N GLN A 3 -29.84 -9.03 -9.74
CA GLN A 3 -30.46 -7.81 -9.18
C GLN A 3 -29.45 -6.92 -8.42
N ASP A 4 -28.24 -7.42 -8.21
CA ASP A 4 -27.18 -6.90 -7.35
C ASP A 4 -25.99 -6.30 -8.13
N GLU A 5 -26.05 -6.25 -9.47
CA GLU A 5 -25.00 -5.70 -10.34
C GLU A 5 -25.40 -4.37 -11.00
N MET A 6 -24.43 -3.46 -11.18
CA MET A 6 -24.64 -2.18 -11.88
C MET A 6 -24.76 -2.37 -13.40
N THR A 7 -25.06 -1.28 -14.12
CA THR A 7 -25.19 -1.30 -15.57
C THR A 7 -23.92 -1.82 -16.26
N PRO A 8 -24.01 -2.40 -17.48
CA PRO A 8 -22.83 -2.85 -18.22
C PRO A 8 -21.78 -1.77 -18.41
N VAL A 9 -22.20 -0.52 -18.62
CA VAL A 9 -21.29 0.64 -18.78
C VAL A 9 -20.46 0.86 -17.51
N VAL A 10 -21.11 0.89 -16.34
CA VAL A 10 -20.41 1.08 -15.05
C VAL A 10 -19.43 -0.05 -14.79
N ARG A 11 -19.82 -1.31 -15.05
CA ARG A 11 -18.94 -2.48 -14.86
C ARG A 11 -17.70 -2.41 -15.75
N THR A 12 -17.89 -2.11 -17.04
CA THR A 12 -16.77 -1.99 -17.98
C THR A 12 -15.80 -0.88 -17.59
N ILE A 13 -16.33 0.30 -17.22
CA ILE A 13 -15.49 1.43 -16.80
C ILE A 13 -14.76 1.10 -15.48
N ALA A 14 -15.44 0.50 -14.50
CA ALA A 14 -14.83 0.12 -13.23
C ALA A 14 -13.69 -0.89 -13.43
N ALA A 15 -13.88 -1.90 -14.27
CA ALA A 15 -12.83 -2.86 -14.59
C ALA A 15 -11.65 -2.23 -15.36
N LEU A 16 -11.93 -1.27 -16.25
CA LEU A 16 -10.90 -0.54 -16.98
C LEU A 16 -10.06 0.34 -16.05
N ILE A 17 -10.69 1.08 -15.14
CA ILE A 17 -10.03 2.04 -14.25
C ILE A 17 -9.32 1.36 -13.07
N PHE A 18 -9.83 0.23 -12.58
CA PHE A 18 -9.27 -0.51 -11.46
C PHE A 18 -7.74 -0.70 -11.51
N PRO A 19 -7.13 -1.24 -12.59
CA PRO A 19 -5.67 -1.40 -12.65
C PRO A 19 -4.91 -0.08 -12.54
N PHE A 20 -5.45 1.02 -13.08
CA PHE A 20 -4.82 2.34 -12.95
C PHE A 20 -4.85 2.86 -11.51
N ILE A 21 -5.96 2.65 -10.78
CA ILE A 21 -6.03 3.02 -9.35
C ILE A 21 -5.05 2.20 -8.53
N ILE A 22 -4.90 0.90 -8.82
CA ILE A 22 -3.94 0.04 -8.13
C ILE A 22 -2.49 0.48 -8.40
N ILE A 23 -2.14 0.80 -9.65
CA ILE A 23 -0.81 1.34 -9.99
C ILE A 23 -0.57 2.66 -9.22
N PHE A 24 -1.56 3.55 -9.19
CA PHE A 24 -1.46 4.81 -8.47
C PHE A 24 -1.32 4.62 -6.95
N SER A 25 -2.06 3.66 -6.37
CA SER A 25 -1.93 3.24 -4.98
C SER A 25 -0.47 2.84 -4.67
N PHE A 26 0.16 2.00 -5.50
CA PHE A 26 1.56 1.61 -5.31
C PHE A 26 2.53 2.79 -5.48
N TYR A 27 2.27 3.69 -6.44
CA TYR A 27 3.06 4.90 -6.61
C TYR A 27 3.10 5.75 -5.33
N VAL A 28 1.94 5.99 -4.70
CA VAL A 28 1.81 6.76 -3.45
C VAL A 28 2.52 6.07 -2.27
N ILE A 29 2.53 4.73 -2.24
CA ILE A 29 3.26 3.96 -1.21
C ILE A 29 4.78 4.13 -1.41
N MET A 30 5.29 3.91 -2.62
CA MET A 30 6.73 3.92 -2.89
C MET A 30 7.35 5.31 -2.78
N HIS A 31 6.62 6.36 -3.16
CA HIS A 31 7.12 7.74 -3.14
C HIS A 31 6.71 8.51 -1.87
N GLY A 32 6.20 7.83 -0.85
CA GLY A 32 5.79 8.46 0.41
C GLY A 32 6.92 9.16 1.18
N HIS A 33 8.17 8.92 0.77
CA HIS A 33 9.34 9.58 1.33
C HIS A 33 9.65 10.96 0.69
N LEU A 34 9.29 11.16 -0.58
CA LEU A 34 9.48 12.43 -1.31
C LEU A 34 8.20 13.26 -1.41
N THR A 35 7.06 12.58 -1.52
CA THR A 35 5.77 13.19 -1.81
C THR A 35 4.81 13.00 -0.64
N PRO A 36 3.83 13.90 -0.43
CA PRO A 36 2.76 13.65 0.52
C PRO A 36 2.07 12.33 0.20
N GLY A 37 2.14 11.35 1.11
CA GLY A 37 1.77 9.98 0.78
C GLY A 37 2.16 8.96 1.85
N GLY A 38 2.52 7.76 1.38
CA GLY A 38 2.98 6.65 2.21
C GLY A 38 2.03 5.46 2.25
N GLY A 39 2.39 4.48 3.08
CA GLY A 39 1.71 3.19 3.18
C GLY A 39 0.22 3.30 3.51
N PHE A 40 -0.15 4.17 4.46
CA PHE A 40 -1.53 4.31 4.91
C PHE A 40 -2.44 4.92 3.83
N GLN A 41 -2.06 6.07 3.28
CA GLN A 41 -2.85 6.76 2.25
C GLN A 41 -2.93 5.94 0.96
N GLY A 42 -1.82 5.34 0.53
CA GLY A 42 -1.82 4.41 -0.61
C GLY A 42 -2.72 3.20 -0.35
N GLY A 43 -2.63 2.58 0.83
CA GLY A 43 -3.52 1.49 1.23
C GLY A 43 -5.00 1.85 1.15
N ALA A 44 -5.38 3.06 1.60
CA ALA A 44 -6.76 3.54 1.50
C ALA A 44 -7.24 3.71 0.04
N ILE A 45 -6.36 4.15 -0.87
CA ILE A 45 -6.65 4.23 -2.31
C ILE A 45 -6.91 2.82 -2.87
N GLY A 46 -6.04 1.86 -2.58
CA GLY A 46 -6.21 0.46 -3.00
C GLY A 46 -7.49 -0.19 -2.44
N ALA A 47 -7.79 0.04 -1.16
CA ALA A 47 -9.04 -0.42 -0.54
C ALA A 47 -10.28 0.19 -1.21
N SER A 48 -10.22 1.48 -1.56
CA SER A 48 -11.29 2.17 -2.30
C SER A 48 -11.49 1.58 -3.70
N ALA A 49 -10.41 1.16 -4.38
CA ALA A 49 -10.49 0.46 -5.65
C ALA A 49 -11.24 -0.87 -5.52
N MET A 50 -11.01 -1.61 -4.43
CA MET A 50 -11.73 -2.85 -4.13
C MET A 50 -13.21 -2.58 -3.83
N VAL A 51 -13.52 -1.54 -3.05
CA VAL A 51 -14.92 -1.11 -2.80
C VAL A 51 -15.62 -0.74 -4.11
N MET A 52 -14.94 -0.05 -5.03
CA MET A 52 -15.48 0.27 -6.35
C MET A 52 -15.90 -0.99 -7.13
N LEU A 53 -15.07 -2.05 -7.10
CA LEU A 53 -15.44 -3.32 -7.72
C LEU A 53 -16.63 -3.99 -7.01
N ILE A 54 -16.70 -3.92 -5.67
CA ILE A 54 -17.83 -4.44 -4.89
C ILE A 54 -19.14 -3.76 -5.29
N VAL A 55 -19.11 -2.43 -5.48
CA VAL A 55 -20.29 -1.66 -5.91
C VAL A 55 -20.66 -1.99 -7.37
N ALA A 56 -19.69 -2.10 -8.28
CA ALA A 56 -19.96 -2.36 -9.69
C ALA A 56 -20.48 -3.78 -9.97
N TYR A 57 -19.88 -4.79 -9.33
CA TYR A 57 -20.15 -6.21 -9.59
C TYR A 57 -20.96 -6.92 -8.50
N GLY A 58 -21.32 -6.21 -7.43
CA GLY A 58 -22.00 -6.79 -6.28
C GLY A 58 -21.05 -7.58 -5.36
N ALA A 59 -21.33 -7.53 -4.06
CA ALA A 59 -20.48 -8.14 -3.03
C ALA A 59 -20.30 -9.65 -3.21
N ARG A 60 -21.32 -10.39 -3.66
CA ARG A 60 -21.25 -11.85 -3.87
C ARG A 60 -20.21 -12.25 -4.91
N ASN A 61 -20.11 -11.50 -6.01
CA ASN A 61 -19.17 -11.82 -7.07
C ASN A 61 -17.74 -11.46 -6.69
N VAL A 62 -17.54 -10.35 -5.98
CA VAL A 62 -16.21 -9.93 -5.53
C VAL A 62 -15.71 -10.81 -4.39
N LYS A 63 -16.54 -11.16 -3.40
CA LYS A 63 -16.16 -12.09 -2.32
C LYS A 63 -15.73 -13.47 -2.82
N LYS A 64 -16.25 -13.93 -3.97
CA LYS A 64 -15.79 -15.17 -4.61
C LYS A 64 -14.36 -15.06 -5.15
N LYS A 65 -13.94 -13.87 -5.59
CA LYS A 65 -12.60 -13.61 -6.15
C LYS A 65 -11.59 -13.18 -5.09
N ALA A 66 -12.03 -12.39 -4.12
CA ALA A 66 -11.25 -11.94 -2.96
C ALA A 66 -11.84 -12.57 -1.70
N LYS A 67 -11.38 -13.78 -1.37
CA LYS A 67 -11.82 -14.48 -0.16
C LYS A 67 -11.32 -13.75 1.08
N GLU A 68 -12.17 -13.66 2.10
CA GLU A 68 -11.83 -13.02 3.38
C GLU A 68 -10.60 -13.67 4.03
N GLU A 69 -10.48 -14.99 3.93
CA GLU A 69 -9.30 -15.74 4.39
C GLU A 69 -7.99 -15.28 3.74
N SER A 70 -7.99 -15.09 2.41
CA SER A 70 -6.80 -14.61 1.69
C SER A 70 -6.41 -13.19 2.11
N LEU A 71 -7.40 -12.34 2.40
CA LEU A 71 -7.16 -10.97 2.85
C LEU A 71 -6.60 -10.94 4.28
N SER A 72 -7.13 -11.80 5.17
CA SER A 72 -6.64 -11.97 6.54
C SER A 72 -5.21 -12.52 6.58
N ILE A 73 -4.88 -13.46 5.69
CA ILE A 73 -3.50 -13.95 5.53
C ILE A 73 -2.58 -12.80 5.08
N PHE A 74 -3.01 -11.99 4.12
CA PHE A 74 -2.22 -10.84 3.63
C PHE A 74 -1.96 -9.79 4.71
N GLU A 75 -2.98 -9.48 5.51
CA GLU A 75 -2.86 -8.60 6.68
C GLU A 75 -1.85 -9.14 7.69
N SER A 76 -1.96 -10.42 8.03
CA SER A 76 -1.05 -11.09 8.97
C SER A 76 0.39 -11.11 8.46
N ILE A 77 0.60 -11.39 7.17
CA ILE A 77 1.91 -11.32 6.52
C ILE A 77 2.47 -9.90 6.58
N GLY A 78 1.65 -8.88 6.30
CA GLY A 78 2.08 -7.48 6.35
C GLY A 78 2.56 -7.08 7.75
N GLY A 79 1.78 -7.41 8.79
CA GLY A 79 2.18 -7.18 10.18
C GLY A 79 3.44 -7.95 10.58
N LEU A 80 3.55 -9.21 10.15
CA LEU A 80 4.72 -10.04 10.42
C LEU A 80 5.99 -9.49 9.75
N VAL A 81 5.91 -9.08 8.48
CA VAL A 81 7.03 -8.45 7.76
C VAL A 81 7.48 -7.18 8.47
N PHE A 82 6.55 -6.34 8.93
CA PHE A 82 6.88 -5.13 9.69
C PHE A 82 7.70 -5.44 10.96
N VAL A 83 7.26 -6.43 11.75
CA VAL A 83 7.97 -6.86 12.96
C VAL A 83 9.34 -7.46 12.64
N ILE A 84 9.42 -8.32 11.61
CA ILE A 84 10.68 -8.94 11.18
C ILE A 84 11.70 -7.87 10.77
N VAL A 85 11.30 -6.89 9.96
CA VAL A 85 12.18 -5.78 9.56
C VAL A 85 12.69 -5.02 10.78
N GLY A 86 11.83 -4.77 11.78
CA GLY A 86 12.24 -4.14 13.03
C GLY A 86 13.25 -4.97 13.83
N ILE A 87 13.06 -6.28 13.90
CA ILE A 87 14.00 -7.22 14.56
C ILE A 87 15.33 -7.27 13.82
N ILE A 88 15.32 -7.25 12.48
CA ILE A 88 16.55 -7.19 11.67
C ILE A 88 17.34 -5.93 12.01
N GLY A 89 16.68 -4.77 12.12
CA GLY A 89 17.33 -3.54 12.58
C GLY A 89 17.97 -3.68 13.96
N PHE A 90 17.30 -4.36 14.89
CA PHE A 90 17.82 -4.61 16.23
C PHE A 90 19.09 -5.48 16.23
N VAL A 91 19.07 -6.58 15.46
CA VAL A 91 20.21 -7.51 15.37
C VAL A 91 21.38 -6.91 14.59
N ALA A 92 21.11 -6.22 13.48
CA ALA A 92 22.14 -5.70 12.58
C ALA A 92 22.74 -4.35 13.03
N ALA A 93 21.97 -3.53 13.75
CA ALA A 93 22.35 -2.15 14.06
C ALA A 93 21.94 -1.68 15.47
N SER A 94 21.79 -2.63 16.40
CA SER A 94 21.69 -2.39 17.85
C SER A 94 20.41 -1.69 18.35
N SER A 95 19.48 -1.30 17.46
CA SER A 95 18.21 -0.66 17.82
C SER A 95 17.05 -1.16 16.96
N PHE A 96 15.88 -1.34 17.56
CA PHE A 96 14.67 -1.77 16.85
C PHE A 96 14.28 -0.75 15.77
N LEU A 97 13.91 -1.23 14.59
CA LEU A 97 13.59 -0.41 13.40
C LEU A 97 14.75 0.51 12.94
N TYR A 98 16.00 0.22 13.32
CA TYR A 98 17.13 0.92 12.72
C TYR A 98 17.19 0.66 11.21
N ASN A 99 17.35 1.72 10.41
CA ASN A 99 17.54 1.60 8.96
C ASN A 99 18.94 1.04 8.65
N PHE A 100 19.05 -0.29 8.60
CA PHE A 100 20.30 -0.98 8.28
C PHE A 100 20.71 -0.87 6.80
N LEU A 101 19.85 -0.29 5.94
CA LEU A 101 20.10 -0.04 4.51
C LEU A 101 20.54 1.41 4.24
N VAL A 102 20.75 2.21 5.29
CA VAL A 102 21.18 3.61 5.15
C VAL A 102 22.49 3.71 4.37
N GLY A 103 22.56 4.66 3.45
CA GLY A 103 23.69 4.88 2.54
C GLY A 103 23.47 4.31 1.13
N GLU A 104 22.48 3.45 0.93
CA GLU A 104 22.08 2.98 -0.39
C GLU A 104 21.30 4.06 -1.17
N PRO A 105 21.41 4.12 -2.51
CA PRO A 105 20.73 5.13 -3.33
C PRO A 105 19.21 5.20 -3.14
N LEU A 106 18.58 4.09 -2.74
CA LEU A 106 17.13 3.97 -2.52
C LEU A 106 16.70 4.27 -1.07
N PHE A 107 17.59 4.13 -0.09
CA PHE A 107 17.26 4.23 1.34
C PHE A 107 17.92 5.43 2.02
N GLY A 108 18.57 6.28 1.23
CA GLY A 108 19.05 7.61 1.57
C GLY A 108 20.02 7.66 2.74
N THR A 109 20.07 8.81 3.39
CA THR A 109 21.04 9.12 4.45
C THR A 109 20.34 9.54 5.72
N ILE A 110 21.01 9.37 6.85
CA ILE A 110 20.49 9.83 8.15
C ILE A 110 20.10 11.31 8.05
N PRO A 111 18.82 11.66 8.26
CA PRO A 111 18.37 13.04 8.13
C PRO A 111 19.07 13.92 9.19
N PRO A 112 19.54 15.13 8.81
CA PRO A 112 20.13 16.06 9.75
C PRO A 112 19.12 16.46 10.82
N PHE A 113 19.59 16.69 12.05
CA PHE A 113 18.75 17.22 13.11
C PHE A 113 18.28 18.65 12.77
N GLY A 114 16.99 18.94 13.00
CA GLY A 114 16.41 20.26 12.81
C GLY A 114 15.22 20.29 11.86
N SER A 115 14.55 21.44 11.75
CA SER A 115 13.42 21.63 10.84
C SER A 115 13.91 21.86 9.40
N ASN A 116 13.51 20.98 8.49
CA ASN A 116 13.74 21.07 7.05
C ASN A 116 15.18 21.46 6.66
N PRO A 117 16.17 20.56 6.84
CA PRO A 117 17.57 20.84 6.55
C PRO A 117 17.90 20.98 5.04
N GLY A 118 16.88 21.03 4.16
CA GLY A 118 17.06 21.16 2.72
C GLY A 118 17.42 19.86 2.00
N ILE A 119 17.51 18.74 2.74
CA ILE A 119 17.68 17.40 2.17
C ILE A 119 16.29 16.80 1.94
N LEU A 120 15.85 16.77 0.69
CA LEU A 120 14.55 16.20 0.31
C LEU A 120 14.63 14.67 0.16
N ASN A 121 15.79 14.14 -0.22
CA ASN A 121 16.01 12.70 -0.39
C ASN A 121 16.84 12.14 0.77
N SER A 122 16.24 12.07 1.96
CA SER A 122 16.85 11.45 3.14
C SER A 122 16.56 9.95 3.25
N GLY A 123 16.04 9.34 2.19
CA GLY A 123 15.59 7.93 2.14
C GLY A 123 14.10 7.85 1.93
#